data_AF-A0A9N9KH88-F1
#
_entry.id   AF-A0A9N9KH88-F1
#
_cell.length_a   1.000
_cell.length_b   1.000
_cell.length_c   1.000
_cell.angle_alpha   90.00
_cell.angle_beta   90.00
_cell.angle_gamma   90.00
#
_symmetry.space_group_name_H-M   'P 1'
#
loop_
_entity.id
_entity.type
_entity.pdbx_description
1 polymer ?
#
loop_
_entity_poly.entity_id
_entity_poly.type
_entity_poly.pdbx_seq_one_letter_code
_entity_poly.pdbx_strand_id
1 'polypeptide(L)'
;TTSIDLIRTEILLEDATVFVIFNKEEGKWPFRIENFSDVEVSFYQQDVVNRDFFGNNSQSSSTKRYALKPGNKIPYSWDYPALKEKRLVLNISNHERVVNIQEIGSLMPFKYPYNNEYRILSIEVIADGPTQVLLLTNYNQSESVFRPRTPSISS
;
A
#
# COMPACT_ATOMS: atom_id res chain seq x y z
N THR A 1 -4.33 -23.02 13.38
CA THR A 1 -4.13 -21.65 12.86
C THR A 1 -2.73 -21.57 12.31
N THR A 2 -2.56 -21.32 11.02
CA THR A 2 -1.21 -21.20 10.43
C THR A 2 -0.58 -19.93 10.97
N SER A 3 0.47 -20.05 11.78
CA SER A 3 1.25 -18.90 12.25
C SER A 3 2.03 -18.34 11.06
N ILE A 4 1.96 -17.03 10.85
CA ILE A 4 2.77 -16.33 9.85
C ILE A 4 3.93 -15.68 10.60
N ASP A 5 5.15 -16.09 10.28
CA ASP A 5 6.37 -15.48 10.81
C ASP A 5 6.93 -14.45 9.81
N LEU A 6 7.43 -13.33 10.31
CA LEU A 6 8.19 -12.37 9.51
C LEU A 6 9.65 -12.82 9.47
N ILE A 7 10.22 -12.92 8.27
CA ILE A 7 11.63 -13.24 8.06
C ILE A 7 12.34 -11.99 7.56
N ARG A 8 13.40 -11.58 8.25
CA ARG A 8 14.33 -10.55 7.79
C ARG A 8 15.46 -11.22 7.02
N THR A 9 15.73 -10.72 5.82
CA THR A 9 16.84 -11.18 4.98
C THR A 9 17.93 -10.10 4.94
N GLU A 10 19.17 -10.50 5.23
CA GLU A 10 20.35 -9.64 5.12
C GLU A 10 21.22 -10.17 3.96
N ILE A 11 21.65 -9.26 3.08
CA ILE A 11 22.48 -9.60 1.91
C ILE A 11 23.85 -8.95 2.12
N LEU A 12 24.90 -9.78 2.12
CA LEU A 12 26.29 -9.35 2.23
C LEU A 12 27.05 -9.78 0.97
N LEU A 13 28.01 -8.96 0.55
CA LEU A 13 28.93 -9.27 -0.54
C LEU A 13 30.34 -9.29 0.02
N GLU A 14 31.05 -10.41 -0.18
CA GLU A 14 32.45 -10.59 0.20
C GLU A 14 33.18 -11.20 -1.01
N ASP A 15 34.12 -10.45 -1.59
CA ASP A 15 34.78 -10.76 -2.86
C ASP A 15 33.76 -11.15 -3.97
N ALA A 16 33.84 -12.40 -4.45
CA ALA A 16 32.94 -12.96 -5.45
C ALA A 16 31.79 -13.79 -4.85
N THR A 17 31.55 -13.68 -3.54
CA THR A 17 30.57 -14.46 -2.78
C THR A 17 29.42 -13.58 -2.29
N VAL A 18 28.19 -14.04 -2.52
CA VAL A 18 26.98 -13.43 -1.96
C VAL A 18 26.49 -14.28 -0.80
N PHE A 19 26.39 -13.68 0.38
CA PHE A 19 25.75 -14.30 1.54
C PHE A 19 24.32 -13.78 1.69
N VAL A 20 23.39 -14.71 1.85
CA VAL A 20 21.98 -14.41 2.13
C VAL A 20 21.64 -15.03 3.49
N ILE A 21 21.44 -14.17 4.49
CA ILE A 21 21.19 -14.58 5.87
C ILE A 21 19.71 -14.38 6.17
N PHE A 22 19.05 -15.42 6.67
CA PHE A 22 17.63 -15.36 7.06
C PHE A 22 17.51 -15.41 8.57
N ASN A 23 16.87 -14.40 9.14
CA ASN A 23 16.59 -14.29 10.57
C ASN A 23 15.08 -14.22 10.79
N LYS A 24 14.58 -14.94 11.80
CA LYS A 24 13.21 -14.71 12.28
C LYS A 24 13.16 -13.32 12.90
N GLU A 25 12.23 -12.49 12.44
CA GLU A 25 12.00 -11.17 13.00
C GLU A 25 11.07 -11.30 14.22
N GLU A 26 11.58 -10.92 15.38
CA GLU A 26 10.84 -10.95 16.65
C GLU A 26 10.22 -9.58 16.99
N GLY A 27 10.61 -8.53 16.26
CA GLY A 27 10.12 -7.18 16.43
C GLY A 27 8.77 -6.91 15.74
N LYS A 28 8.50 -5.61 15.55
CA LYS A 28 7.29 -5.16 14.83
C LYS A 28 7.47 -5.32 13.32
N TRP A 29 6.35 -5.56 12.63
CA TRP A 29 6.32 -5.50 11.17
C TRP A 29 6.66 -4.08 10.68
N PRO A 30 7.37 -3.96 9.53
CA PRO A 30 7.78 -2.66 9.02
C PRO A 30 6.58 -1.82 8.57
N PHE A 31 5.51 -2.46 8.09
CA PHE A 31 4.29 -1.78 7.67
C PHE A 31 3.05 -2.38 8.34
N ARG A 32 2.03 -1.55 8.47
CA ARG A 32 0.68 -1.97 8.84
C ARG A 32 -0.33 -1.22 7.99
N ILE A 33 -1.31 -1.93 7.43
CA ILE A 33 -2.37 -1.32 6.63
C ILE A 33 -3.64 -1.33 7.48
N GLU A 34 -4.24 -0.16 7.68
CA GLU A 34 -5.42 0.04 8.53
C GLU A 34 -6.56 0.64 7.71
N ASN A 35 -7.70 -0.06 7.71
CA ASN A 35 -8.91 0.43 7.08
C ASN A 35 -9.93 0.86 8.13
N PHE A 36 -10.04 2.17 8.36
CA PHE A 36 -11.11 2.78 9.15
C PHE A 36 -12.16 3.50 8.30
N SER A 37 -12.14 3.28 6.98
CA SER A 37 -13.23 3.70 6.10
C SER A 37 -14.42 2.74 6.19
N ASP A 38 -15.52 3.12 5.55
CA ASP A 38 -16.74 2.30 5.48
C ASP A 38 -16.79 1.36 4.25
N VAL A 39 -15.70 1.28 3.48
CA VAL A 39 -15.60 0.47 2.26
C VAL A 39 -14.52 -0.60 2.39
N GLU A 40 -14.73 -1.77 1.80
CA GLU A 40 -13.68 -2.77 1.66
C GLU A 40 -12.65 -2.31 0.63
N VAL A 41 -11.36 -2.39 1.00
CA VAL A 41 -10.25 -2.02 0.13
C VAL A 41 -9.42 -3.26 -0.13
N SER A 42 -9.21 -3.58 -1.40
CA SER A 42 -8.19 -4.56 -1.76
C SER A 42 -6.87 -3.85 -2.05
N PHE A 43 -5.74 -4.50 -1.76
CA PHE A 43 -4.44 -3.94 -2.08
C PHE A 43 -3.43 -5.02 -2.48
N TYR A 44 -2.40 -4.60 -3.21
CA TYR A 44 -1.29 -5.46 -3.63
C TYR A 44 -0.05 -4.64 -3.98
N GLN A 45 1.14 -5.24 -3.93
CA GLN A 45 2.34 -4.59 -4.44
C GLN A 45 2.29 -4.47 -5.96
N GLN A 46 2.56 -3.27 -6.47
CA GLN A 46 2.63 -3.04 -7.91
C GLN A 46 3.80 -3.85 -8.50
N ASP A 47 3.47 -4.84 -9.34
CA ASP A 47 4.45 -5.58 -10.12
C ASP A 47 4.72 -4.85 -11.44
N VAL A 48 5.99 -4.56 -11.72
CA VAL A 48 6.45 -3.86 -12.93
C VAL A 48 6.76 -4.82 -14.07
N VAL A 49 6.91 -6.12 -13.78
CA VAL A 49 7.36 -7.14 -14.75
C VAL A 49 6.35 -7.37 -15.87
N ASN A 50 5.10 -6.95 -15.68
CA ASN A 50 4.04 -7.19 -16.65
C ASN A 50 3.96 -6.15 -17.79
N ARG A 51 4.96 -5.27 -17.95
CA ARG A 51 4.90 -4.24 -19.00
C ARG A 51 5.91 -4.27 -20.15
N ASP A 52 7.11 -4.83 -20.06
CA ASP A 52 8.01 -4.75 -21.25
C ASP A 52 9.02 -5.91 -21.39
N PHE A 53 8.98 -6.64 -22.53
CA PHE A 53 10.02 -6.64 -23.60
C PHE A 53 10.03 -7.88 -24.53
N PHE A 54 9.37 -8.98 -24.19
CA PHE A 54 9.26 -10.15 -25.08
C PHE A 54 7.82 -10.63 -25.06
N GLY A 55 7.13 -10.60 -26.20
CA GLY A 55 5.69 -10.91 -26.37
C GLY A 55 5.25 -12.35 -26.04
N ASN A 56 5.85 -12.99 -25.05
CA ASN A 56 5.34 -14.19 -24.42
C ASN A 56 4.45 -13.80 -23.25
N ASN A 57 3.14 -13.84 -23.48
CA ASN A 57 2.08 -13.91 -22.46
C ASN A 57 2.17 -15.23 -21.67
N SER A 58 3.34 -15.56 -21.14
CA SER A 58 3.54 -16.74 -20.32
C SER A 58 3.63 -16.31 -18.86
N GLN A 59 2.53 -16.57 -18.17
CA GLN A 59 2.35 -16.56 -16.71
C GLN A 59 2.14 -15.17 -16.11
N SER A 60 0.86 -14.79 -15.97
CA SER A 60 0.47 -13.91 -14.88
C SER A 60 0.98 -14.57 -13.59
N SER A 61 2.09 -14.08 -13.03
CA SER A 61 2.36 -14.29 -11.62
C SER A 61 1.07 -13.85 -10.92
N SER A 62 0.43 -14.73 -10.15
CA SER A 62 -0.82 -14.34 -9.48
C SER A 62 -0.43 -13.26 -8.47
N THR A 63 -0.58 -11.99 -8.84
CA THR A 63 -0.26 -10.88 -7.96
C THR A 63 -0.99 -11.12 -6.64
N LYS A 64 -0.24 -11.21 -5.55
CA LYS A 64 -0.82 -11.50 -4.25
C LYS A 64 -1.67 -10.31 -3.83
N ARG A 65 -2.97 -10.55 -3.71
CA ARG A 65 -3.96 -9.53 -3.33
C ARG A 65 -4.42 -9.78 -1.92
N TYR A 66 -4.57 -8.70 -1.17
CA TYR A 66 -5.09 -8.67 0.18
C TYR A 66 -6.42 -7.95 0.15
N ALA A 67 -7.42 -8.51 0.84
CA ALA A 67 -8.71 -7.86 1.05
C ALA A 67 -8.76 -7.32 2.49
N LEU A 68 -9.04 -6.04 2.65
CA LEU A 68 -9.07 -5.36 3.94
C LEU A 68 -10.45 -4.76 4.18
N LYS A 69 -11.25 -5.46 4.99
CA LYS A 69 -12.59 -5.03 5.41
C LYS A 69 -12.55 -3.78 6.30
N PRO A 70 -13.65 -3.01 6.37
CA PRO A 70 -13.80 -1.92 7.35
C PRO A 70 -13.46 -2.37 8.78
N GLY A 71 -12.70 -1.55 9.49
CA GLY A 71 -12.24 -1.79 10.86
C GLY A 71 -11.02 -2.71 11.00
N ASN A 72 -10.58 -3.38 9.92
CA ASN A 72 -9.48 -4.33 10.01
C ASN A 72 -8.10 -3.66 9.86
N LYS A 73 -7.12 -4.34 10.44
CA LYS A 73 -5.69 -3.99 10.36
C LYS A 73 -4.91 -5.22 9.96
N ILE A 74 -3.91 -5.07 9.10
CA ILE A 74 -3.06 -6.18 8.67
C ILE A 74 -1.58 -5.78 8.75
N PRO A 75 -0.73 -6.58 9.42
CA PRO A 75 0.72 -6.41 9.32
C PRO A 75 1.20 -6.73 7.90
N TYR A 76 2.17 -5.99 7.39
CA TYR A 76 2.61 -6.11 6.00
C TYR A 76 4.13 -5.93 5.83
N SER A 77 4.66 -6.66 4.85
CA SER A 77 5.99 -6.48 4.27
C SER A 77 5.87 -6.62 2.76
N TRP A 78 6.81 -6.07 1.99
CA TRP A 78 6.80 -6.17 0.54
C TRP A 78 6.73 -7.62 0.05
N ASP A 79 5.74 -7.93 -0.79
CA ASP A 79 5.60 -9.24 -1.46
C ASP A 79 6.77 -9.51 -2.41
N TYR A 80 7.26 -8.46 -3.07
CA TYR A 80 8.42 -8.46 -3.94
C TYR A 80 9.48 -7.51 -3.34
N PRO A 81 10.22 -7.96 -2.30
CA PRO A 81 11.18 -7.13 -1.58
C PRO A 81 12.39 -6.73 -2.44
N ALA A 82 12.64 -7.41 -3.57
CA ALA A 82 13.71 -7.08 -4.50
C ALA A 82 13.35 -5.98 -5.53
N LEU A 83 12.06 -5.65 -5.73
CA LEU A 83 11.67 -4.61 -6.69
C LEU A 83 12.23 -3.24 -6.28
N LYS A 84 12.84 -2.51 -7.22
CA LYS A 84 13.37 -1.17 -6.96
C LYS A 84 12.26 -0.19 -6.56
N GLU A 85 11.13 -0.27 -7.25
CA GLU A 85 9.97 0.57 -6.97
C GLU A 85 9.09 -0.06 -5.90
N LYS A 86 8.86 0.69 -4.82
CA LYS A 86 8.08 0.26 -3.65
C LYS A 86 6.74 0.97 -3.62
N ARG A 87 5.76 0.44 -4.35
CA ARG A 87 4.42 1.00 -4.44
C ARG A 87 3.35 -0.05 -4.21
N LEU A 88 2.28 0.36 -3.54
CA LEU A 88 1.05 -0.41 -3.44
C LEU A 88 0.03 0.12 -4.43
N VAL A 89 -0.81 -0.78 -4.93
CA VAL A 89 -2.06 -0.42 -5.59
C VAL A 89 -3.19 -0.67 -4.61
N LEU A 90 -3.97 0.36 -4.31
CA LEU A 90 -5.26 0.26 -3.65
C LEU A 90 -6.33 0.08 -4.72
N ASN A 91 -7.25 -0.84 -4.52
CA ASN A 91 -8.35 -1.11 -5.44
C ASN A 91 -9.69 -1.17 -4.70
N ILE A 92 -10.63 -0.33 -5.17
CA ILE A 92 -12.02 -0.29 -4.73
C ILE A 92 -12.89 -0.40 -5.99
N SER A 93 -13.73 -1.43 -6.07
CA SER A 93 -14.67 -1.62 -7.20
C SER A 93 -14.01 -1.51 -8.58
N ASN A 94 -12.82 -2.09 -8.78
CA ASN A 94 -12.02 -2.01 -10.00
C ASN A 94 -11.42 -0.62 -10.34
N HIS A 95 -11.52 0.34 -9.43
CA HIS A 95 -10.77 1.59 -9.53
C HIS A 95 -9.50 1.49 -8.73
N GLU A 96 -8.39 1.92 -9.32
CA GLU A 96 -7.06 1.76 -8.75
C GLU A 96 -6.41 3.09 -8.39
N ARG A 97 -5.67 3.08 -7.28
CA ARG A 97 -4.79 4.16 -6.85
C ARG A 97 -3.44 3.61 -6.45
N VAL A 98 -2.40 4.09 -7.12
CA VAL A 98 -1.01 3.79 -6.72
C VAL A 98 -0.60 4.70 -5.57
N VAL A 99 0.01 4.14 -4.53
CA VAL A 99 0.49 4.86 -3.34
C VAL A 99 1.92 4.45 -3.01
N ASN A 100 2.74 5.42 -2.59
CA ASN A 100 4.03 5.18 -1.97
C ASN A 100 3.85 5.23 -0.44
N ILE A 101 4.02 4.09 0.23
CA ILE A 101 3.85 4.00 1.68
C ILE A 101 5.15 4.22 2.45
N GLN A 102 6.26 4.53 1.77
CA GLN A 102 7.56 4.79 2.41
C GLN A 102 7.69 6.23 2.94
N GLU A 103 6.84 7.14 2.45
CA GLU A 103 6.87 8.57 2.77
C GLU A 103 5.72 8.89 3.73
N ILE A 104 6.04 9.43 4.91
CA ILE A 104 5.07 9.87 5.91
C ILE A 104 4.36 11.14 5.41
N GLY A 105 3.05 11.20 5.60
CA GLY A 105 2.22 12.35 5.31
C GLY A 105 0.86 11.99 4.70
N SER A 106 0.04 13.01 4.47
CA SER A 106 -1.22 12.84 3.75
C SER A 106 -0.93 12.69 2.25
N LEU A 107 -1.45 11.62 1.66
CA LEU A 107 -1.40 11.38 0.22
C LEU A 107 -2.65 11.92 -0.46
N MET A 108 -2.57 12.12 -1.77
CA MET A 108 -3.71 12.58 -2.55
C MET A 108 -4.90 11.61 -2.38
N PRO A 109 -6.08 12.11 -1.97
CA PRO A 109 -7.25 11.29 -1.71
C PRO A 109 -7.69 10.52 -2.95
N PHE A 110 -8.30 9.35 -2.73
CA PHE A 110 -8.75 8.48 -3.79
C PHE A 110 -10.26 8.60 -3.97
N LYS A 111 -10.68 9.24 -5.07
CA LYS A 111 -12.09 9.32 -5.47
C LYS A 111 -12.49 8.05 -6.24
N TYR A 112 -13.57 7.42 -5.83
CA TYR A 112 -14.09 6.18 -6.44
C TYR A 112 -15.63 6.21 -6.51
N PRO A 113 -16.24 5.50 -7.49
CA PRO A 113 -17.69 5.39 -7.57
C PRO A 113 -18.23 4.40 -6.53
N TYR A 114 -19.37 4.73 -5.93
CA TYR A 114 -20.09 3.92 -4.96
C TYR A 114 -21.59 4.24 -5.02
N ASN A 115 -22.44 3.24 -5.31
CA ASN A 115 -23.90 3.37 -5.35
C ASN A 115 -24.41 4.61 -6.12
N ASN A 116 -24.00 4.76 -7.38
CA ASN A 116 -24.34 5.90 -8.27
C ASN A 116 -23.81 7.28 -7.83
N GLU A 117 -23.04 7.36 -6.75
CA GLU A 117 -22.37 8.57 -6.29
C GLU A 117 -20.84 8.38 -6.31
N TYR A 118 -20.10 9.47 -6.04
CA TYR A 118 -18.67 9.39 -5.81
C TYR A 118 -18.36 9.58 -4.34
N ARG A 119 -17.52 8.71 -3.80
CA ARG A 119 -16.93 8.85 -2.48
C ARG A 119 -15.44 9.12 -2.58
N ILE A 120 -14.87 9.59 -1.49
CA ILE A 120 -13.46 9.92 -1.40
C ILE A 120 -12.88 9.18 -0.19
N LEU A 121 -11.82 8.41 -0.43
CA LEU A 121 -10.99 7.79 0.59
C LEU A 121 -9.83 8.74 0.91
N SER A 122 -9.68 9.11 2.18
CA SER A 122 -8.46 9.77 2.64
C SER A 122 -7.37 8.72 2.85
N ILE A 123 -6.14 9.07 2.47
CA ILE A 123 -5.00 8.17 2.51
C ILE A 123 -3.87 8.91 3.23
N GLU A 124 -3.38 8.33 4.31
CA GLU A 124 -2.28 8.91 5.08
C GLU A 124 -1.26 7.84 5.43
N VAL A 125 0.00 8.23 5.50
CA VAL A 125 1.08 7.39 6.02
C VAL A 125 1.56 8.03 7.31
N ILE A 126 1.44 7.32 8.42
CA ILE A 126 1.88 7.80 9.75
C ILE A 126 2.93 6.84 10.34
N ALA A 127 3.67 7.31 11.34
CA ALA A 127 4.58 6.45 12.10
C ALA A 127 3.93 5.97 13.41
N ASP A 128 4.04 4.68 13.70
CA ASP A 128 3.75 4.06 15.01
C ASP A 128 5.01 3.34 15.50
N GLY A 129 5.89 4.10 16.16
CA GLY A 129 7.24 3.64 16.50
C GLY A 129 8.01 3.28 15.22
N PRO A 130 8.55 2.05 15.10
CA PRO A 130 9.28 1.61 13.90
C PRO A 130 8.38 1.19 12.73
N THR A 131 7.05 1.14 12.92
CA THR A 131 6.10 0.70 11.90
C THR A 131 5.53 1.89 11.15
N GLN A 132 5.57 1.87 9.83
CA GLN A 132 4.85 2.82 8.98
C GLN A 132 3.43 2.30 8.73
N VAL A 133 2.44 3.15 8.99
CA VAL A 133 1.02 2.78 8.93
C VAL A 133 0.37 3.48 7.75
N LEU A 134 -0.13 2.70 6.79
CA LEU A 134 -1.04 3.21 5.77
C LEU A 134 -2.45 3.27 6.38
N LEU A 135 -2.93 4.47 6.65
CA LEU A 135 -4.22 4.76 7.25
C LEU A 135 -5.23 5.15 6.17
N LEU A 136 -6.32 4.39 6.07
CA LEU A 136 -7.42 4.65 5.14
C LEU A 136 -8.65 5.07 5.94
N THR A 137 -9.17 6.27 5.69
CA THR A 137 -10.34 6.82 6.39
C THR A 137 -11.34 7.40 5.40
N ASN A 138 -12.59 7.59 5.85
CA ASN A 138 -13.56 8.38 5.10
C ASN A 138 -13.07 9.82 5.00
N TYR A 139 -13.14 10.42 3.82
CA TYR A 139 -12.69 11.80 3.62
C TYR A 139 -13.52 12.79 4.43
N ASN A 140 -12.84 13.57 5.28
CA ASN A 140 -13.43 14.71 5.98
C ASN A 140 -12.87 16.03 5.41
N GLN A 141 -13.73 16.83 4.79
CA GLN A 141 -13.33 18.07 4.13
C GLN A 141 -12.75 19.10 5.12
N SER A 142 -13.21 19.14 6.38
CA SER A 142 -12.72 20.11 7.36
C SER A 142 -11.29 19.82 7.83
N GLU A 143 -10.86 18.56 7.74
CA GLU A 143 -9.55 18.09 8.23
C GLU A 143 -8.55 17.89 7.10
N SER A 144 -8.99 17.87 5.84
CA SER A 144 -8.12 17.57 4.71
C SER A 144 -7.29 18.76 4.23
N VAL A 145 -5.98 18.54 4.11
CA VAL A 145 -5.05 19.44 3.42
C VAL A 145 -5.38 19.57 1.91
N PHE A 146 -6.05 18.57 1.33
CA PHE A 146 -6.47 18.54 -0.07
C PHE A 146 -7.87 19.11 -0.31
N ARG A 147 -8.42 19.87 0.64
CA ARG A 147 -9.73 20.53 0.47
C ARG A 147 -9.74 21.43 -0.78
N PRO A 148 -10.79 21.37 -1.62
CA PRO A 148 -10.95 22.31 -2.73
C PRO A 148 -10.96 23.75 -2.19
N ARG A 149 -10.15 24.64 -2.75
CA ARG A 149 -10.28 26.08 -2.50
C ARG A 149 -11.50 26.56 -3.28
N THR A 150 -12.48 27.16 -2.60
CA THR A 150 -13.58 27.85 -3.28
C THR A 150 -12.98 28.88 -4.24
N PRO A 151 -13.35 28.89 -5.53
CA PRO A 151 -12.92 29.95 -6.42
C PRO A 151 -13.38 31.28 -5.81
N SER A 152 -12.44 32.20 -5.57
CA SER A 152 -12.78 33.56 -5.20
C SER A 152 -13.57 34.17 -6.35
N ILE A 153 -14.87 34.35 -6.17
CA ILE A 153 -15.68 35.17 -7.06
C ILE A 153 -15.18 36.60 -6.86
N SER A 154 -14.24 37.05 -7.69
CA SER A 154 -13.95 38.47 -7.84
C SER A 154 -15.16 39.10 -8.54
N SER A 155 -15.91 39.91 -7.79
CA SER A 155 -16.93 40.81 -8.35
C SER A 155 -16.28 41.97 -9.09
#